data_AF-A0A0C2B215-F1
#
_entry.id   AF-A0A0C2B215-F1
#
_cell.length_a   1.000
_cell.length_b   1.000
_cell.length_c   1.000
_cell.angle_alpha   90.00
_cell.angle_beta   90.00
_cell.angle_gamma   90.00
#
_symmetry.space_group_name_H-M   'P 1'
#
loop_
_entity.id
_entity.type
_entity.pdbx_description
1 polymer ?
#
loop_
_entity_poly.entity_id
_entity_poly.type
_entity_poly.pdbx_seq_one_letter_code
_entity_poly.pdbx_strand_id
1 'polypeptide(L)'
;MLVGAVDFYANHPVLLIGSSDPPELDWDNAPACSDGKHIVVQTRGQTALIRVSIWNCAMPVIGDVVFDGVLNVEGSRVCVADVENLTRWVTGLVPSGSQRVVVCVDDPGRASRVHVGFGLGDRSLPLTAVARHPLLLVRVAPEGQLLRPNELGLILDGHDSPLARLAAAIKVLACRWRTGSGPTRSTFA
;
A
#
# COMPACT_ATOMS: atom_id res chain seq x y z
N MET A 1 0.00 -0.98 6.96
CA MET A 1 0.38 -2.36 6.67
C MET A 1 -0.39 -2.83 5.47
N LEU A 2 0.14 -3.79 4.73
CA LEU A 2 -0.52 -4.32 3.55
C LEU A 2 -1.79 -5.06 3.98
N VAL A 3 -2.90 -4.70 3.36
CA VAL A 3 -4.23 -5.25 3.65
C VAL A 3 -4.61 -6.27 2.59
N GLY A 4 -4.22 -6.03 1.35
CA GLY A 4 -4.43 -6.96 0.25
C GLY A 4 -3.69 -6.49 -0.98
N ALA A 5 -3.31 -7.45 -1.82
CA ALA A 5 -2.76 -7.19 -3.13
C ALA A 5 -3.43 -8.12 -4.14
N VAL A 6 -3.71 -7.60 -5.33
CA VAL A 6 -4.36 -8.35 -6.41
C VAL A 6 -3.71 -7.99 -7.74
N ASP A 7 -3.52 -9.00 -8.58
CA ASP A 7 -3.18 -8.79 -9.99
C ASP A 7 -4.48 -8.73 -10.78
N PHE A 8 -4.66 -7.65 -11.53
CA PHE A 8 -5.94 -7.22 -12.07
C PHE A 8 -5.84 -6.96 -13.58
N TYR A 9 -6.82 -7.43 -14.35
CA TYR A 9 -6.97 -7.09 -15.76
C TYR A 9 -8.09 -6.05 -15.89
N ALA A 10 -7.74 -4.82 -16.24
CA ALA A 10 -8.73 -3.79 -16.55
C ALA A 10 -9.11 -3.83 -18.04
N ASN A 11 -10.41 -3.76 -18.32
CA ASN A 11 -10.95 -3.70 -19.69
C ASN A 11 -10.75 -2.34 -20.37
N HIS A 12 -10.34 -1.31 -19.64
CA HIS A 12 -10.00 0.02 -20.10
C HIS A 12 -8.65 0.42 -19.49
N PRO A 13 -7.93 1.43 -20.03
CA PRO A 13 -6.65 1.90 -19.47
C PRO A 13 -6.82 2.70 -18.16
N VAL A 14 -7.83 2.39 -17.36
CA VAL A 14 -8.12 3.03 -16.08
C VAL A 14 -8.60 2.00 -15.06
N LEU A 15 -8.38 2.30 -13.79
CA LEU A 15 -8.79 1.48 -12.66
C LEU A 15 -9.64 2.32 -11.71
N LEU A 16 -10.76 1.78 -11.26
CA LEU A 16 -11.64 2.40 -10.27
C LEU A 16 -11.32 1.88 -8.87
N ILE A 17 -11.21 2.79 -7.91
CA ILE A 17 -10.87 2.47 -6.51
C ILE A 17 -11.81 3.26 -5.59
N GLY A 18 -12.61 2.61 -4.75
CA GLY A 18 -13.50 3.31 -3.83
C GLY A 18 -14.79 2.55 -3.51
N SER A 19 -15.93 3.24 -3.60
CA SER A 19 -17.24 2.60 -3.42
C SER A 19 -17.51 1.52 -4.49
N SER A 20 -18.52 0.68 -4.23
CA SER A 20 -18.99 -0.35 -5.16
C SER A 20 -20.01 0.15 -6.18
N ASP A 21 -20.51 1.36 -6.00
CA ASP A 21 -21.48 1.99 -6.90
C ASP A 21 -20.75 2.56 -8.13
N PRO A 22 -21.47 2.86 -9.23
CA PRO A 22 -20.84 3.48 -10.39
C PRO A 22 -20.27 4.87 -10.06
N PRO A 23 -19.09 5.25 -10.59
CA PRO A 23 -18.53 6.58 -10.42
C PRO A 23 -19.29 7.61 -11.25
N GLU A 24 -19.42 8.83 -10.72
CA GLU A 24 -19.94 9.99 -11.45
C GLU A 24 -18.79 10.97 -11.71
N LEU A 25 -17.87 10.59 -12.60
CA LEU A 25 -16.64 11.35 -12.83
C LEU A 25 -16.29 11.42 -14.32
N ASP A 26 -15.95 12.62 -14.79
CA ASP A 26 -15.27 12.81 -16.07
C ASP A 26 -13.76 12.84 -15.84
N TRP A 27 -13.03 12.04 -16.60
CA TRP A 27 -11.58 11.86 -16.43
C TRP A 27 -10.83 12.55 -17.57
N ASP A 28 -10.45 13.81 -17.37
CA ASP A 28 -9.73 14.67 -18.35
C ASP A 28 -8.27 14.24 -18.61
N ASN A 29 -8.02 12.94 -18.83
CA ASN A 29 -6.70 12.35 -19.03
C ASN A 29 -5.66 12.62 -17.91
N ALA A 30 -6.10 13.00 -16.72
CA ALA A 30 -5.23 13.14 -15.56
C ALA A 30 -4.73 11.77 -15.06
N PRO A 31 -3.50 11.66 -14.51
CA PRO A 31 -2.98 10.39 -13.99
C PRO A 31 -3.87 9.76 -12.91
N ALA A 32 -4.53 10.59 -12.11
CA ALA A 32 -5.62 10.19 -11.23
C ALA A 32 -6.62 11.33 -11.03
N CYS A 33 -7.87 10.99 -10.75
CA CYS A 33 -8.94 11.93 -10.42
C CYS A 33 -9.92 11.29 -9.42
N SER A 34 -10.71 12.11 -8.70
CA SER A 34 -11.63 11.63 -7.67
C SER A 34 -12.91 12.46 -7.61
N ASP A 35 -14.04 11.80 -7.34
CA ASP A 35 -15.34 12.41 -7.02
C ASP A 35 -15.61 12.44 -5.49
N GLY A 36 -14.62 12.06 -4.67
CA GLY A 36 -14.74 11.94 -3.22
C GLY A 36 -15.26 10.59 -2.71
N LYS A 37 -15.80 9.72 -3.58
CA LYS A 37 -16.19 8.32 -3.27
C LYS A 37 -15.37 7.28 -4.04
N HIS A 38 -14.87 7.67 -5.19
CA HIS A 38 -14.05 6.90 -6.11
C HIS A 38 -12.77 7.68 -6.45
N ILE A 39 -11.75 6.93 -6.79
CA ILE A 39 -10.52 7.40 -7.39
C ILE A 39 -10.36 6.61 -8.68
N VAL A 40 -10.20 7.32 -9.79
CA VAL A 40 -9.85 6.75 -11.07
C VAL A 40 -8.38 6.95 -11.29
N VAL A 41 -7.65 5.89 -11.63
CA VAL A 41 -6.21 5.91 -11.86
C VAL A 41 -5.93 5.43 -13.27
N GLN A 42 -5.13 6.18 -14.03
CA GLN A 42 -4.67 5.73 -15.34
C GLN A 42 -3.66 4.60 -15.22
N THR A 43 -3.85 3.56 -16.02
CA THR A 43 -3.06 2.33 -15.97
C THR A 43 -2.75 1.84 -17.37
N ARG A 44 -1.86 0.85 -17.47
CA ARG A 44 -1.63 0.11 -18.72
C ARG A 44 -2.72 -0.95 -19.01
N GLY A 45 -3.92 -0.80 -18.47
CA GLY A 45 -5.06 -1.70 -18.72
C GLY A 45 -5.22 -2.02 -20.20
N GLN A 46 -5.80 -3.19 -20.50
CA GLN A 46 -5.83 -3.84 -21.82
C GLN A 46 -4.49 -4.32 -22.39
N THR A 47 -3.34 -3.81 -21.94
CA THR A 47 -2.02 -4.22 -22.47
C THR A 47 -1.26 -5.22 -21.60
N ALA A 48 -1.48 -5.20 -20.28
CA ALA A 48 -0.87 -6.14 -19.34
C ALA A 48 -1.58 -6.11 -17.97
N LEU A 49 -1.25 -7.08 -17.11
CA LEU A 49 -1.69 -7.11 -15.71
C LEU A 49 -1.22 -5.87 -14.94
N ILE A 50 -2.09 -5.40 -14.05
CA ILE A 50 -1.85 -4.32 -13.12
C ILE A 50 -1.86 -4.91 -11.71
N ARG A 51 -0.81 -4.66 -10.92
CA ARG A 51 -0.80 -5.03 -9.50
C ARG A 51 -1.34 -3.89 -8.67
N VAL A 52 -2.40 -4.15 -7.92
CA VAL A 52 -3.00 -3.18 -7.00
C VAL A 52 -2.72 -3.63 -5.58
N SER A 53 -2.21 -2.74 -4.73
CA SER A 53 -1.93 -3.02 -3.32
C SER A 53 -2.63 -2.00 -2.45
N ILE A 54 -3.44 -2.47 -1.51
CA ILE A 54 -4.15 -1.63 -0.53
C ILE A 54 -3.42 -1.70 0.80
N TRP A 55 -3.11 -0.53 1.35
CA TRP A 55 -2.43 -0.34 2.61
C TRP A 55 -3.33 0.42 3.58
N ASN A 56 -3.23 0.09 4.86
CA ASN A 56 -3.96 0.80 5.93
C ASN A 56 -2.99 1.28 7.02
N CYS A 57 -3.09 2.55 7.42
CA CYS A 57 -2.30 3.23 8.44
C CYS A 57 -0.77 3.31 8.22
N ALA A 58 -0.20 2.56 7.28
CA ALA A 58 1.21 2.62 6.93
C ALA A 58 1.46 2.08 5.52
N MET A 59 2.14 2.85 4.67
CA MET A 59 2.43 2.51 3.28
C MET A 59 3.83 2.96 2.88
N PRO A 60 4.64 2.10 2.22
CA PRO A 60 5.87 2.56 1.57
C PRO A 60 5.54 3.51 0.43
N VAL A 61 6.23 4.64 0.35
CA VAL A 61 6.06 5.56 -0.78
C VAL A 61 6.92 5.05 -1.93
N ILE A 62 6.29 4.38 -2.89
CA ILE A 62 6.94 3.74 -4.04
C ILE A 62 6.41 4.39 -5.32
N GLY A 63 7.31 4.97 -6.12
CA GLY A 63 6.93 5.68 -7.35
C GLY A 63 6.38 7.08 -7.08
N ASP A 64 5.58 7.58 -8.03
CA ASP A 64 5.05 8.93 -8.04
C ASP A 64 3.68 9.00 -7.36
N VAL A 65 3.49 10.01 -6.51
CA VAL A 65 2.18 10.30 -5.89
C VAL A 65 1.30 11.00 -6.92
N VAL A 66 0.26 10.31 -7.39
CA VAL A 66 -0.72 10.84 -8.37
C VAL A 66 -1.99 11.34 -7.71
N PHE A 67 -2.25 10.96 -6.46
CA PHE A 67 -3.36 11.45 -5.66
C PHE A 67 -2.96 11.53 -4.18
N ASP A 68 -3.29 12.64 -3.51
CA ASP A 68 -3.21 12.81 -2.06
C ASP A 68 -4.41 13.66 -1.64
N GLY A 69 -5.42 13.01 -1.07
CA GLY A 69 -6.71 13.62 -0.84
C GLY A 69 -7.57 12.83 0.14
N VAL A 70 -8.87 13.10 0.14
CA VAL A 70 -9.82 12.47 1.05
C VAL A 70 -10.83 11.65 0.25
N LEU A 71 -11.10 10.44 0.72
CA LEU A 71 -12.13 9.55 0.19
C LEU A 71 -13.11 9.19 1.31
N ASN A 72 -14.41 9.25 1.02
CA ASN A 72 -15.43 8.79 1.95
C ASN A 72 -15.68 7.28 1.75
N VAL A 73 -15.24 6.47 2.71
CA VAL A 73 -15.35 5.01 2.65
C VAL A 73 -16.65 4.56 3.32
N GLU A 74 -17.56 3.98 2.55
CA GLU A 74 -18.84 3.48 3.07
C GLU A 74 -18.72 2.00 3.52
N GLY A 75 -19.26 1.67 4.69
CA GLY A 75 -19.34 0.28 5.17
C GLY A 75 -18.01 -0.44 5.41
N SER A 76 -16.91 0.30 5.53
CA SER A 76 -15.55 -0.23 5.70
C SER A 76 -15.09 -1.12 4.54
N ARG A 77 -15.67 -0.90 3.35
CA ARG A 77 -15.38 -1.66 2.14
C ARG A 77 -14.77 -0.76 1.09
N VAL A 78 -13.72 -1.26 0.45
CA VAL A 78 -13.10 -0.62 -0.71
C VAL A 78 -13.12 -1.61 -1.85
N CYS A 79 -13.67 -1.18 -2.98
CA CYS A 79 -13.71 -1.89 -4.23
C CYS A 79 -12.55 -1.42 -5.12
N VAL A 80 -11.94 -2.36 -5.82
CA VAL A 80 -11.09 -2.14 -6.98
C VAL A 80 -11.78 -2.80 -8.15
N ALA A 81 -12.13 -2.03 -9.18
CA ALA A 81 -12.91 -2.51 -10.31
C ALA A 81 -12.39 -1.93 -11.63
N ASP A 82 -12.73 -2.59 -12.74
CA ASP A 82 -12.64 -1.99 -14.07
C ASP A 82 -13.87 -1.11 -14.36
N VAL A 83 -13.83 -0.36 -15.47
CA VAL A 83 -14.87 0.63 -15.82
C VAL A 83 -16.25 0.01 -16.03
N GLU A 84 -16.31 -1.18 -16.61
CA GLU A 84 -17.58 -1.89 -16.84
C GLU A 84 -17.95 -2.80 -15.67
N ASN A 85 -17.15 -2.80 -14.59
CA ASN A 85 -17.33 -3.61 -13.40
C ASN A 85 -17.40 -5.13 -13.69
N LEU A 86 -16.75 -5.59 -14.76
CA LEU A 86 -16.73 -7.01 -15.13
C LEU A 86 -15.83 -7.81 -14.17
N THR A 87 -14.73 -7.21 -13.79
CA THR A 87 -13.82 -7.67 -12.76
C THR A 87 -13.90 -6.70 -11.59
N ARG A 88 -13.99 -7.26 -10.38
CA ARG A 88 -14.00 -6.49 -9.14
C ARG A 88 -13.38 -7.28 -8.01
N TRP A 89 -12.65 -6.57 -7.16
CA TRP A 89 -12.09 -7.09 -5.93
C TRP A 89 -12.46 -6.15 -4.78
N VAL A 90 -13.00 -6.69 -3.70
CA VAL A 90 -13.48 -5.91 -2.55
C VAL A 90 -12.74 -6.35 -1.30
N THR A 91 -12.25 -5.39 -0.53
CA THR A 91 -11.63 -5.60 0.79
C THR A 91 -12.40 -4.88 1.88
N GLY A 92 -12.54 -5.51 3.05
CA GLY A 92 -13.35 -5.05 4.19
C GLY A 92 -12.53 -4.54 5.39
N LEU A 93 -11.26 -4.18 5.16
CA LEU A 93 -10.26 -3.94 6.21
C LEU A 93 -9.81 -2.46 6.29
N VAL A 94 -10.52 -1.57 5.60
CA VAL A 94 -10.30 -0.12 5.63
C VAL A 94 -11.39 0.50 6.52
N PRO A 95 -11.07 1.39 7.46
CA PRO A 95 -12.08 2.03 8.31
C PRO A 95 -13.08 2.84 7.48
N SER A 96 -14.35 2.83 7.90
CA SER A 96 -15.38 3.67 7.29
C SER A 96 -15.20 5.16 7.60
N GLY A 97 -15.90 6.00 6.83
CA GLY A 97 -15.92 7.46 6.96
C GLY A 97 -14.86 8.16 6.12
N SER A 98 -14.61 9.43 6.47
CA SER A 98 -13.63 10.27 5.79
C SER A 98 -12.21 9.79 6.07
N GLN A 99 -11.58 9.20 5.06
CA GLN A 99 -10.21 8.68 5.12
C GLN A 99 -9.30 9.50 4.22
N ARG A 100 -8.13 9.89 4.73
CA ARG A 100 -7.08 10.38 3.85
C ARG A 100 -6.53 9.22 3.02
N VAL A 101 -6.43 9.43 1.72
CA VAL A 101 -5.96 8.45 0.75
C VAL A 101 -4.80 9.02 -0.04
N VAL A 102 -3.73 8.24 -0.17
CA VAL A 102 -2.59 8.53 -1.03
C VAL A 102 -2.47 7.42 -2.06
N VAL A 103 -2.37 7.77 -3.33
CA VAL A 103 -2.14 6.82 -4.43
C VAL A 103 -0.76 7.08 -5.03
N CYS A 104 0.07 6.04 -5.02
CA CYS A 104 1.36 6.03 -5.69
C CYS A 104 1.34 5.05 -6.87
N VAL A 105 1.98 5.43 -7.96
CA VAL A 105 2.11 4.60 -9.17
C VAL A 105 3.55 4.56 -9.67
N ASP A 106 3.91 3.51 -10.40
CA ASP A 106 5.24 3.35 -10.99
C ASP A 106 5.46 4.18 -12.25
N ASP A 107 4.42 4.41 -13.05
CA ASP A 107 4.45 5.21 -14.29
C ASP A 107 3.14 6.02 -14.44
N PRO A 108 3.13 7.34 -14.15
CA PRO A 108 1.95 8.17 -14.30
C PRO A 108 1.35 8.12 -15.71
N GLY A 109 0.09 7.68 -15.80
CA GLY A 109 -0.63 7.54 -17.08
C GLY A 109 -0.56 6.16 -17.71
N ARG A 110 0.41 5.31 -17.31
CA ARG A 110 0.55 3.92 -17.82
C ARG A 110 0.93 2.93 -16.71
N ALA A 111 0.43 3.19 -15.50
CA ALA A 111 0.82 2.45 -14.30
C ALA A 111 0.65 0.93 -14.46
N SER A 112 1.68 0.18 -14.08
CA SER A 112 1.62 -1.26 -13.89
C SER A 112 1.44 -1.67 -12.44
N ARG A 113 1.76 -0.78 -11.51
CA ARG A 113 1.65 -0.97 -10.08
C ARG A 113 0.94 0.23 -9.48
N VAL A 114 -0.10 -0.04 -8.71
CA VAL A 114 -0.88 0.98 -8.01
C VAL A 114 -0.86 0.65 -6.53
N HIS A 115 -0.32 1.56 -5.72
CA HIS A 115 -0.31 1.46 -4.27
C HIS A 115 -1.27 2.49 -3.70
N VAL A 116 -2.28 2.03 -2.96
CA VAL A 116 -3.30 2.88 -2.35
C VAL A 116 -3.19 2.78 -0.84
N GLY A 117 -2.97 3.91 -0.17
CA GLY A 117 -2.81 3.95 1.26
C GLY A 117 -3.92 4.75 1.92
N PHE A 118 -4.64 4.11 2.86
CA PHE A 118 -5.71 4.71 3.64
C PHE A 118 -5.23 5.08 5.04
N GLY A 119 -5.80 6.16 5.60
CA GLY A 119 -5.55 6.59 6.97
C GLY A 119 -4.09 7.03 7.20
N LEU A 120 -3.42 7.50 6.15
CA LEU A 120 -2.04 7.96 6.23
C LEU A 120 -1.95 9.39 6.76
N GLY A 121 -0.90 9.70 7.50
CA GLY A 121 -0.49 11.07 7.83
C GLY A 121 0.66 11.54 6.93
N ASP A 122 1.11 12.77 7.17
CA ASP A 122 2.26 13.37 6.46
C ASP A 122 3.62 12.84 6.94
N ARG A 123 3.64 12.20 8.12
CA ARG A 123 4.87 11.74 8.72
C ARG A 123 5.42 10.53 7.96
N SER A 124 6.65 10.67 7.48
CA SER A 124 7.43 9.57 6.92
C SER A 124 8.43 9.07 7.95
N LEU A 125 8.52 7.74 8.12
CA LEU A 125 9.45 7.09 9.02
C LEU A 125 10.39 6.17 8.23
N PRO A 126 11.68 6.14 8.57
CA PRO A 126 12.59 5.14 8.03
C PRO A 126 12.31 3.78 8.68
N LEU A 127 12.40 2.72 7.87
CA LEU A 127 12.46 1.35 8.37
C LEU A 127 13.89 1.00 8.79
N THR A 128 14.03 0.02 9.68
CA THR A 128 15.32 -0.60 9.99
C THR A 128 15.96 -1.09 8.70
N ALA A 129 17.13 -0.53 8.39
CA ALA A 129 17.90 -0.89 7.21
C ALA A 129 19.33 -1.33 7.60
N VAL A 130 20.01 -1.96 6.65
CA VAL A 130 21.44 -2.30 6.75
C VAL A 130 22.23 -1.33 5.88
N ALA A 131 23.44 -0.97 6.31
CA ALA A 131 24.31 -0.09 5.52
C ALA A 131 24.49 -0.65 4.10
N ARG A 132 24.43 0.23 3.09
CA ARG A 132 24.45 -0.11 1.65
C ARG A 132 23.22 -0.86 1.13
N HIS A 133 22.22 -1.08 1.98
CA HIS A 133 20.95 -1.68 1.63
C HIS A 133 19.79 -0.87 2.22
N PRO A 134 19.60 0.39 1.78
CA PRO A 134 18.53 1.25 2.27
C PRO A 134 17.16 0.71 1.85
N LEU A 135 16.17 0.96 2.70
CA LEU A 135 14.75 0.74 2.37
C LEU A 135 14.05 2.09 2.18
N LEU A 136 12.98 2.07 1.40
CA LEU A 136 12.14 3.23 1.18
C LEU A 136 11.46 3.68 2.47
N LEU A 137 11.20 4.99 2.56
CA LEU A 137 10.46 5.57 3.66
C LEU A 137 9.00 5.10 3.64
N VAL A 138 8.42 4.98 4.82
CA VAL A 138 7.02 4.62 5.01
C VAL A 138 6.25 5.81 5.55
N ARG A 139 5.19 6.22 4.87
CA ARG A 139 4.19 7.14 5.45
C ARG A 139 3.37 6.37 6.46
N VAL A 140 3.14 6.97 7.63
CA VAL A 140 2.38 6.37 8.73
C VAL A 140 1.23 7.27 9.15
N ALA A 141 0.22 6.67 9.78
CA ALA A 141 -0.87 7.41 10.43
C ALA A 141 -0.32 8.44 11.43
N PRO A 142 -1.02 9.58 11.64
CA PRO A 142 -0.54 10.69 12.48
C PRO A 142 -0.06 10.27 13.87
N GLU A 143 -0.83 9.39 14.54
CA GLU A 143 -0.51 8.87 15.88
C GLU A 143 0.10 7.45 15.85
N GLY A 144 0.30 6.90 14.65
CA GLY A 144 0.77 5.52 14.48
C GLY A 144 2.22 5.36 14.94
N GLN A 145 2.45 4.64 16.03
CA GLN A 145 3.77 4.12 16.36
C GLN A 145 4.07 2.87 15.53
N LEU A 146 5.26 2.83 14.92
CA LEU A 146 5.70 1.64 14.21
C LEU A 146 6.29 0.64 15.20
N LEU A 147 5.42 -0.20 15.78
CA LEU A 147 5.85 -1.32 16.61
C LEU A 147 6.72 -2.29 15.78
N ARG A 148 7.69 -2.95 16.42
CA ARG A 148 8.62 -3.87 15.74
C ARG A 148 7.94 -4.97 14.90
N PRO A 149 6.83 -5.62 15.34
CA PRO A 149 6.12 -6.58 14.49
C PRO A 149 5.57 -5.94 13.21
N ASN A 150 5.03 -4.72 13.31
CA ASN A 150 4.48 -3.98 12.17
C ASN A 150 5.60 -3.54 11.22
N GLU A 151 6.76 -3.15 11.76
CA GLU A 151 7.95 -2.86 10.98
C GLU A 151 8.42 -4.07 10.18
N LEU A 152 8.51 -5.26 10.81
CA LEU A 152 8.86 -6.49 10.11
C LEU A 152 7.86 -6.83 9.01
N GLY A 153 6.55 -6.69 9.29
CA GLY A 153 5.51 -6.85 8.27
C GLY A 153 5.73 -5.95 7.06
N LEU A 154 5.93 -4.64 7.27
CA LEU A 154 6.20 -3.69 6.18
C LEU A 154 7.46 -4.01 5.38
N ILE A 155 8.51 -4.52 6.03
CA ILE A 155 9.74 -4.96 5.36
C ILE A 155 9.43 -6.15 4.44
N LEU A 156 8.59 -7.08 4.87
CA LEU A 156 8.26 -8.30 4.13
C LEU A 156 7.15 -8.10 3.07
N ASP A 157 6.26 -7.12 3.27
CA ASP A 157 5.09 -6.86 2.42
C ASP A 157 5.43 -6.31 1.02
N GLY A 158 6.63 -5.77 0.82
CA GLY A 158 7.03 -5.24 -0.48
C GLY A 158 7.96 -6.16 -1.25
N HIS A 159 7.92 -6.04 -2.58
CA HIS A 159 8.61 -6.96 -3.49
C HIS A 159 9.90 -6.40 -4.09
N ASP A 160 10.11 -5.09 -4.02
CA ASP A 160 11.30 -4.44 -4.57
C ASP A 160 12.50 -4.51 -3.61
N SER A 161 13.71 -4.55 -4.15
CA SER A 161 14.96 -4.65 -3.35
C SER A 161 14.98 -5.85 -2.39
N PRO A 162 14.80 -7.09 -2.87
CA PRO A 162 14.64 -8.27 -2.02
C PRO A 162 15.82 -8.50 -1.08
N LEU A 163 17.05 -8.23 -1.54
CA LEU A 163 18.25 -8.34 -0.70
C LEU A 163 18.23 -7.34 0.46
N ALA A 164 17.82 -6.10 0.21
CA ALA A 164 17.75 -5.08 1.26
C ALA A 164 16.67 -5.42 2.30
N ARG A 165 15.53 -5.95 1.84
CA ARG A 165 14.44 -6.40 2.71
C ARG A 165 14.86 -7.60 3.56
N LEU A 166 15.52 -8.60 2.98
CA LEU A 166 16.04 -9.74 3.72
C LEU A 166 17.05 -9.31 4.78
N ALA A 167 18.02 -8.45 4.42
CA ALA A 167 19.02 -7.93 5.34
C ALA A 167 18.39 -7.16 6.51
N ALA A 168 17.41 -6.31 6.21
CA ALA A 168 16.62 -5.59 7.20
C ALA A 168 15.83 -6.52 8.14
N ALA A 169 15.14 -7.52 7.58
CA ALA A 169 14.38 -8.50 8.35
C ALA A 169 15.26 -9.28 9.33
N ILE A 170 16.43 -9.77 8.86
CA ILE A 170 17.42 -10.44 9.72
C ILE A 170 17.87 -9.52 10.85
N LYS A 171 18.16 -8.24 10.55
CA LYS A 171 18.57 -7.26 11.57
C LYS A 171 17.49 -7.04 12.63
N VAL A 172 16.23 -6.88 12.23
CA VAL A 172 15.10 -6.73 13.17
C VAL A 172 14.97 -7.96 14.08
N LEU A 173 15.04 -9.17 13.51
CA LEU A 173 14.99 -10.43 14.27
C LEU A 173 16.16 -10.59 15.24
N ALA A 174 17.39 -10.27 14.79
CA ALA A 174 18.59 -10.35 15.61
C ALA A 174 18.57 -9.35 16.78
N CYS A 175 18.02 -8.15 16.58
CA CYS A 175 17.82 -7.19 17.67
C CYS A 175 16.84 -7.71 18.73
N ARG A 176 15.76 -8.40 18.32
CA ARG A 176 14.79 -9.01 19.25
C ARG A 176 15.44 -10.06 20.15
N TRP A 177 16.26 -10.93 19.57
CA TRP A 177 16.98 -11.98 20.32
C TRP A 177 17.94 -11.43 21.37
N ARG A 178 18.52 -10.24 21.17
CA ARG A 178 19.40 -9.62 22.17
C ARG A 178 18.62 -8.97 23.31
N THR A 179 17.38 -8.54 23.08
CA THR A 179 16.54 -7.85 24.07
C THR A 179 15.61 -8.79 24.84
N GLY A 180 15.30 -9.98 24.31
CA GLY A 180 14.50 -11.00 24.96
C GLY A 180 15.34 -12.23 25.23
N SER A 181 15.84 -12.37 26.46
CA SER A 181 16.48 -13.57 27.00
C SER A 181 17.74 -14.03 26.26
N GLY A 182 18.91 -13.76 26.84
CA GLY A 182 20.10 -14.55 26.51
C GLY A 182 19.80 -16.05 26.67
N PRO A 183 20.43 -16.94 25.87
CA PRO A 183 20.20 -18.37 26.01
C PRO A 183 20.61 -18.76 27.43
N THR A 184 19.65 -19.27 28.22
CA THR A 184 19.97 -20.12 29.35
C THR A 184 20.81 -21.27 28.79
N ARG A 185 22.11 -21.25 29.09
CA ARG A 185 22.99 -22.41 28.89
C ARG A 185 22.38 -23.57 29.68
N SER A 186 21.61 -24.43 29.02
CA SER A 186 21.35 -25.76 29.56
C SER A 186 22.65 -26.55 29.41
N THR A 187 23.46 -26.57 30.46
CA THR A 187 24.43 -27.63 30.68
C THR A 187 23.66 -28.95 30.71
N PHE A 188 23.81 -29.75 29.66
CA PHE A 188 23.56 -31.18 29.73
C PHE A 188 24.67 -31.76 30.61
N ALA A 189 24.26 -32.28 31.77
CA ALA A 189 25.02 -33.24 32.57
C ALA A 189 24.60 -34.65 32.13
#